data_AF-A0A415IJF8-F1
#
_entry.id   AF-A0A415IJF8-F1
#
_cell.length_a   1.000
_cell.length_b   1.000
_cell.length_c   1.000
_cell.angle_alpha   90.00
_cell.angle_beta   90.00
_cell.angle_gamma   90.00
#
_symmetry.space_group_name_H-M   'P 1'
#
loop_
_entity.id
_entity.type
_entity.pdbx_description
1 polymer ?
#
loop_
_entity_poly.entity_id
_entity_poly.type
_entity_poly.pdbx_seq_one_letter_code
_entity_poly.pdbx_strand_id
1 'polypeptide(L)'
;MGKRKVTDKDIRSIEFAIDSVFPGASGEAAKQAFHVLVERAKETGKLQNDLNSLRHEFNTLKGEYKKVSHRFSKFRKLCHAMARKEIVDADGEPILFGDILYGEDGRAWTVLGPSSKRWIFVSGMNVDGEPVKQLVMTKWLTRTPCKAEEK
;
A
#
# COMPACT_ATOMS: atom_id res chain seq x y z
N MET A 1 27.82 -12.13 4.02
CA MET A 1 28.48 -13.33 4.57
C MET A 1 27.57 -13.96 5.60
N GLY A 2 26.95 -15.10 5.28
CA GLY A 2 26.08 -15.80 6.22
C GLY A 2 26.92 -16.43 7.33
N LYS A 3 26.60 -16.16 8.61
CA LYS A 3 27.24 -16.82 9.75
C LYS A 3 26.93 -18.33 9.65
N ARG A 4 27.97 -19.17 9.69
CA ARG A 4 27.84 -20.63 9.63
C ARG A 4 26.94 -21.11 10.78
N LYS A 5 25.89 -21.87 10.47
CA LYS A 5 25.03 -22.49 11.50
C LYS A 5 25.82 -23.57 12.23
N VAL A 6 25.67 -23.62 13.55
CA VAL A 6 26.17 -24.74 14.38
C VAL A 6 25.45 -26.01 13.94
N THR A 7 26.22 -27.05 13.61
CA THR A 7 25.69 -28.35 13.19
C THR A 7 25.74 -29.35 14.32
N ASP A 8 24.96 -30.44 14.23
CA ASP A 8 25.02 -31.52 15.22
C ASP A 8 26.42 -32.14 15.32
N LYS A 9 27.20 -32.09 14.23
CA LYS A 9 28.62 -32.50 14.26
C LYS A 9 29.44 -31.60 15.17
N ASP A 10 29.23 -30.29 15.09
CA ASP A 10 29.95 -29.32 15.94
C ASP A 10 29.55 -29.49 17.41
N ILE A 11 28.27 -29.73 17.69
CA ILE A 11 27.75 -30.00 19.04
C ILE A 11 28.42 -31.26 19.62
N ARG A 12 28.41 -32.38 18.88
CA ARG A 12 29.06 -33.64 19.31
C ARG A 12 30.57 -33.49 19.50
N SER A 13 31.24 -32.71 18.65
CA SER A 13 32.68 -32.46 18.81
C SER A 13 33.00 -31.66 20.08
N ILE A 14 32.13 -30.73 20.49
CA ILE A 14 32.30 -29.96 21.74
C ILE A 14 31.96 -30.82 22.96
N GLU A 15 30.92 -31.65 22.91
CA GLU A 15 30.61 -32.63 23.96
C GLU A 15 31.81 -33.54 24.24
N PHE A 16 32.42 -34.07 23.17
CA PHE A 16 33.62 -34.91 23.28
C PHE A 16 34.80 -34.18 23.95
N ALA A 17 34.97 -32.89 23.64
CA ALA A 17 35.99 -32.06 24.27
C ALA A 17 35.71 -31.81 25.76
N ILE A 18 34.43 -31.59 26.13
CA ILE A 18 34.02 -31.45 27.52
C ILE A 18 34.32 -32.73 28.31
N ASP A 19 33.96 -33.89 27.76
CA ASP A 19 34.21 -35.20 28.39
C ASP A 19 35.70 -35.48 28.59
N SER A 20 36.54 -34.98 27.69
CA SER A 20 38.01 -35.13 27.76
C SER A 20 38.65 -34.27 28.85
N VAL A 21 38.01 -33.17 29.27
CA VAL A 21 38.57 -32.19 30.21
C VAL A 21 37.93 -32.28 31.59
N PHE A 22 36.64 -32.61 31.66
CA PHE A 22 35.86 -32.67 32.89
C PHE A 22 35.25 -34.05 33.07
N PRO A 23 35.90 -34.96 33.82
CA PRO A 23 35.33 -36.28 34.09
C PRO A 23 34.17 -36.21 35.10
N GLY A 24 33.25 -37.17 35.01
CA GLY A 24 32.18 -37.39 36.00
C GLY A 24 31.15 -36.25 36.06
N ALA A 25 30.65 -35.95 37.26
CA ALA A 25 29.54 -35.01 37.46
C ALA A 25 29.82 -33.58 36.94
N SER A 26 31.09 -33.16 36.95
CA SER A 26 31.50 -31.85 36.40
C SER A 26 31.35 -31.79 34.88
N GLY A 27 31.60 -32.88 34.17
CA GLY A 27 31.41 -32.97 32.72
C GLY A 27 29.94 -32.93 32.33
N GLU A 28 29.09 -33.64 33.06
CA GLU A 28 27.64 -33.62 32.83
C GLU A 28 27.03 -32.23 33.07
N ALA A 29 27.43 -31.55 34.15
CA ALA A 29 27.00 -30.17 34.40
C ALA A 29 27.45 -29.21 33.27
N ALA A 30 28.68 -29.38 32.77
CA ALA A 30 29.21 -28.59 31.66
C ALA A 30 28.46 -28.86 30.33
N LYS A 31 28.11 -30.12 30.03
CA LYS A 31 27.30 -30.48 28.85
C LYS A 31 25.89 -29.91 28.93
N GLN A 32 25.25 -29.97 30.09
CA GLN A 32 23.94 -29.33 30.29
C GLN A 32 24.01 -27.81 30.07
N ALA A 33 25.00 -27.14 30.65
CA ALA A 33 25.20 -25.70 30.43
C ALA A 33 25.45 -25.38 28.94
N PHE A 34 26.22 -26.22 28.23
CA PHE A 34 26.45 -26.09 26.80
C PHE A 34 25.15 -26.24 25.97
N HIS A 35 24.30 -27.23 26.27
CA HIS A 35 23.02 -27.38 25.56
C HIS A 35 22.08 -26.19 25.77
N VAL A 36 22.04 -25.62 26.99
CA VAL A 36 21.29 -24.39 27.24
C VAL A 36 21.79 -23.23 26.36
N LEU A 37 23.11 -23.12 26.16
CA LEU A 37 23.68 -22.12 25.26
C LEU A 37 23.34 -22.38 23.79
N VAL A 38 23.35 -23.65 23.35
CA VAL A 38 22.98 -24.03 21.97
C VAL A 38 21.52 -23.68 21.68
N GLU A 39 20.59 -24.01 22.57
CA GLU A 39 19.17 -23.70 22.38
C GLU A 39 18.92 -22.19 22.39
N ARG A 40 19.54 -21.43 23.33
CA ARG A 40 19.47 -19.96 23.32
C ARG A 40 20.01 -19.37 22.02
N ALA A 41 21.09 -19.92 21.47
CA ALA A 41 21.64 -19.46 20.20
C ALA A 41 20.69 -19.74 19.02
N LYS A 42 20.02 -20.89 19.00
CA LYS A 42 18.99 -21.22 18.00
C LYS A 42 17.79 -20.26 18.08
N GLU A 43 17.25 -20.05 19.28
CA GLU A 43 16.15 -19.11 19.52
C GLU A 43 16.51 -17.69 19.09
N THR A 44 17.70 -17.21 19.46
CA THR A 44 18.21 -15.89 19.06
C THR A 44 18.33 -15.79 17.54
N GLY A 45 18.81 -16.85 16.87
CA GLY A 45 18.86 -16.91 15.41
C GLY A 45 17.48 -16.82 14.76
N LYS A 46 16.47 -17.48 15.34
CA LYS A 46 15.07 -17.39 14.89
C LYS A 46 14.53 -15.97 15.07
N LEU A 47 14.66 -15.41 16.27
CA LEU A 47 14.25 -14.03 16.59
C LEU A 47 14.89 -13.00 15.66
N GLN A 48 16.17 -13.19 15.30
CA GLN A 48 16.86 -12.31 14.37
C GLN A 48 16.26 -12.37 12.96
N ASN A 49 15.85 -13.56 12.50
CA ASN A 49 15.17 -13.72 11.20
C ASN A 49 13.79 -13.08 11.24
N ASP A 50 13.03 -13.30 12.31
CA ASP A 50 11.70 -12.72 12.50
C ASP A 50 11.77 -11.19 12.51
N LEU A 51 12.75 -10.61 13.21
CA LEU A 51 13.01 -9.16 13.23
C LEU A 51 13.38 -8.62 11.84
N ASN A 52 14.17 -9.38 11.07
CA ASN A 52 14.51 -8.99 9.71
C ASN A 52 13.29 -9.03 8.78
N SER A 53 12.40 -10.03 8.92
CA SER A 53 11.13 -10.09 8.20
C SER A 53 10.24 -8.90 8.55
N LEU A 54 10.06 -8.63 9.84
CA LEU A 54 9.25 -7.52 10.31
C LEU A 54 9.78 -6.16 9.81
N ARG A 55 11.10 -5.98 9.81
CA ARG A 55 11.74 -4.78 9.26
C ARG A 55 11.47 -4.63 7.75
N HIS A 56 11.47 -5.74 7.01
CA HIS A 56 11.15 -5.72 5.58
C HIS A 56 9.68 -5.32 5.35
N GLU A 57 8.74 -5.95 6.06
CA GLU A 57 7.30 -5.63 6.00
C GLU A 57 7.03 -4.17 6.37
N PHE A 58 7.64 -3.67 7.45
CA PHE A 58 7.51 -2.28 7.86
C PHE A 58 8.01 -1.30 6.78
N ASN A 59 9.13 -1.61 6.12
CA ASN A 59 9.64 -0.78 5.05
C ASN A 59 8.72 -0.77 3.83
N THR A 60 8.13 -1.91 3.49
CA THR A 60 7.11 -2.01 2.44
C THR A 60 5.90 -1.15 2.77
N LEU A 61 5.35 -1.29 3.98
CA LEU A 61 4.21 -0.49 4.46
C LEU A 61 4.52 1.01 4.44
N LYS A 62 5.72 1.41 4.91
CA LYS A 62 6.18 2.80 4.87
C LYS A 62 6.23 3.33 3.43
N GLY A 63 6.63 2.50 2.47
CA GLY A 63 6.63 2.85 1.05
C GLY A 63 5.22 3.08 0.51
N GLU A 64 4.27 2.20 0.85
CA GLU A 64 2.86 2.35 0.46
C GLU A 64 2.22 3.59 1.07
N TYR A 65 2.47 3.85 2.34
CA TYR A 65 2.01 5.06 3.02
C TYR A 65 2.47 6.33 2.31
N LYS A 66 3.74 6.41 1.89
CA LYS A 66 4.25 7.56 1.12
C LYS A 66 3.50 7.74 -0.20
N LYS A 67 3.18 6.65 -0.91
CA LYS A 67 2.40 6.72 -2.16
C LYS A 67 0.99 7.27 -1.90
N VAL A 68 0.30 6.78 -0.86
CA VAL A 68 -1.04 7.25 -0.48
C VAL A 68 -1.00 8.72 -0.07
N SER A 69 -0.05 9.11 0.80
CA SER A 69 0.13 10.49 1.25
C SER A 69 0.37 11.46 0.09
N HIS A 70 1.20 11.07 -0.88
CA HIS A 70 1.45 11.88 -2.09
C HIS A 70 0.20 12.03 -2.96
N ARG A 71 -0.56 10.94 -3.17
CA ARG A 71 -1.84 10.98 -3.90
C ARG A 71 -2.84 11.89 -3.20
N PHE A 72 -2.96 11.80 -1.88
CA PHE A 72 -3.84 12.66 -1.09
C PHE A 72 -3.46 14.14 -1.18
N SER A 73 -2.16 14.45 -1.08
CA SER A 73 -1.66 15.83 -1.24
C SER A 73 -1.99 16.40 -2.63
N LYS A 74 -1.81 15.61 -3.70
CA LYS A 74 -2.21 16.01 -5.05
C LYS A 74 -3.72 16.22 -5.16
N PHE A 75 -4.52 15.30 -4.65
CA PHE A 75 -5.98 15.42 -4.66
C PHE A 75 -6.43 16.68 -3.92
N ARG A 76 -5.90 16.95 -2.72
CA ARG A 76 -6.17 18.18 -1.96
C ARG A 76 -5.87 19.45 -2.77
N LYS A 77 -4.74 19.50 -3.48
CA LYS A 77 -4.40 20.64 -4.36
C LYS A 77 -5.42 20.82 -5.49
N LEU A 78 -5.92 19.73 -6.06
CA LEU A 78 -6.95 19.78 -7.09
C LEU A 78 -8.30 20.22 -6.54
N CYS A 79 -8.71 19.78 -5.35
CA CYS A 79 -9.90 20.29 -4.68
C CYS A 79 -9.80 21.81 -4.45
N HIS A 80 -8.62 22.31 -4.05
CA HIS A 80 -8.38 23.75 -3.95
C HIS A 80 -8.41 24.46 -5.31
N ALA A 81 -7.98 23.83 -6.40
CA ALA A 81 -8.13 24.40 -7.75
C ALA A 81 -9.60 24.49 -8.16
N MET A 82 -10.39 23.45 -7.86
CA MET A 82 -11.84 23.43 -8.08
C MET A 82 -12.55 24.52 -7.27
N ALA A 83 -12.24 24.65 -5.98
CA ALA A 83 -12.78 25.71 -5.12
C ALA A 83 -12.39 27.13 -5.59
N ARG A 84 -11.22 27.27 -6.23
CA ARG A 84 -10.77 28.52 -6.87
C ARG A 84 -11.32 28.70 -8.30
N LYS A 85 -12.27 27.86 -8.72
CA LYS A 85 -12.95 27.94 -10.03
C LYS A 85 -11.99 27.77 -11.23
N GLU A 86 -10.87 27.08 -11.03
CA GLU A 86 -9.86 26.84 -12.08
C GLU A 86 -10.16 25.60 -12.94
N ILE A 87 -11.14 24.79 -12.55
CA ILE A 87 -11.59 23.60 -13.29
C ILE A 87 -12.96 23.94 -13.83
N VAL A 88 -13.07 23.96 -15.15
CA VAL A 88 -14.25 24.47 -15.86
C VAL A 88 -14.78 23.41 -16.82
N ASP A 89 -16.08 23.49 -17.13
CA ASP A 89 -16.76 22.63 -18.10
C ASP A 89 -16.47 23.08 -19.55
N ALA A 90 -17.19 22.50 -20.51
CA ALA A 90 -17.05 22.84 -21.92
C ALA A 90 -17.39 24.31 -22.23
N ASP A 91 -18.28 24.91 -21.44
CA ASP A 91 -18.75 26.28 -21.60
C ASP A 91 -17.83 27.30 -20.91
N GLY A 92 -16.79 26.81 -20.21
CA GLY A 92 -15.89 27.64 -19.42
C GLY A 92 -16.43 27.97 -18.02
N GLU A 93 -17.55 27.37 -17.62
CA GLU A 93 -18.15 27.61 -16.31
C GLU A 93 -17.49 26.72 -15.24
N PRO A 94 -17.27 27.24 -14.02
CA PRO A 94 -16.60 26.49 -12.96
C PRO A 94 -17.38 25.25 -12.53
N ILE A 95 -16.72 24.09 -12.48
CA ILE A 95 -17.29 22.84 -11.98
C ILE A 95 -17.08 22.71 -10.49
N LEU A 96 -18.13 22.33 -9.74
CA LEU A 96 -18.08 22.06 -8.31
C LEU A 96 -18.46 20.61 -7.96
N PHE A 97 -18.16 20.20 -6.73
CA PHE A 97 -18.59 18.91 -6.21
C PHE A 97 -20.12 18.86 -6.11
N GLY A 98 -20.71 17.75 -6.55
CA GLY A 98 -22.15 17.55 -6.56
C GLY A 98 -22.88 18.18 -7.74
N ASP A 99 -22.20 18.97 -8.58
CA ASP A 99 -22.80 19.48 -9.82
C ASP A 99 -23.32 18.33 -10.68
N ILE A 100 -24.48 18.56 -11.31
CA ILE A 100 -25.02 17.67 -12.33
C ILE A 100 -24.67 18.30 -13.69
N LEU A 101 -23.89 17.57 -14.48
CA LEU A 101 -23.47 17.96 -15.82
C LEU A 101 -23.90 16.91 -16.83
N TYR A 102 -24.02 17.29 -18.09
CA TYR A 102 -24.45 16.41 -19.15
C TYR A 102 -23.28 16.06 -20.06
N GLY A 103 -23.11 14.77 -20.34
CA GLY A 103 -22.17 14.31 -21.35
C GLY A 103 -22.64 14.67 -22.76
N GLU A 104 -21.78 14.46 -23.76
CA GLU A 104 -22.15 14.61 -25.17
C GLU A 104 -23.32 13.70 -25.58
N ASP A 105 -23.49 12.58 -24.88
CA ASP A 105 -24.61 11.64 -25.00
C ASP A 105 -25.92 12.11 -24.33
N GLY A 106 -25.93 13.32 -23.77
CA GLY A 106 -27.08 13.90 -23.07
C GLY A 106 -27.34 13.30 -21.68
N ARG A 107 -26.51 12.35 -21.20
CA ARG A 107 -26.72 11.73 -19.89
C ARG A 107 -26.21 12.62 -18.77
N ALA A 108 -26.97 12.63 -17.67
CA ALA A 108 -26.63 13.34 -16.46
C ALA A 108 -25.56 12.62 -15.64
N TRP A 109 -24.58 13.37 -15.18
CA TRP A 109 -23.43 12.93 -14.40
C TRP A 109 -23.28 13.82 -13.17
N THR A 110 -23.30 13.23 -11.97
CA THR A 110 -22.96 13.92 -10.72
C THR A 110 -21.45 13.97 -10.54
N VAL A 111 -20.89 15.15 -10.31
CA VAL A 111 -19.46 15.35 -10.10
C VAL A 111 -19.04 14.89 -8.71
N LEU A 112 -18.10 13.93 -8.67
CA LEU A 112 -17.54 13.38 -7.44
C LEU A 112 -16.22 14.02 -7.02
N GLY A 113 -15.52 14.67 -7.95
CA GLY A 113 -14.30 15.41 -7.67
C GLY A 113 -13.22 15.33 -8.75
N PRO A 114 -12.10 16.03 -8.57
CA PRO A 114 -11.08 16.14 -9.60
C PRO A 114 -10.06 14.99 -9.55
N SER A 115 -9.68 14.50 -10.74
CA SER A 115 -8.51 13.65 -10.94
C SER A 115 -7.31 14.46 -11.46
N SER A 116 -7.59 15.48 -12.26
CA SER A 116 -6.64 16.50 -12.71
C SER A 116 -7.40 17.79 -13.04
N LYS A 117 -6.72 18.81 -13.59
CA LYS A 117 -7.38 20.03 -14.06
C LYS A 117 -8.34 19.80 -15.25
N ARG A 118 -8.18 18.70 -15.99
CA ARG A 118 -9.00 18.40 -17.19
C ARG A 118 -9.89 17.19 -17.04
N TRP A 119 -9.66 16.37 -16.03
CA TRP A 119 -10.37 15.11 -15.81
C TRP A 119 -11.00 15.08 -14.43
N ILE A 120 -12.28 14.71 -14.38
CA ILE A 120 -13.05 14.60 -13.14
C ILE A 120 -13.68 13.21 -13.02
N PHE A 121 -13.86 12.77 -11.79
CA PHE A 121 -14.66 11.60 -11.48
C PHE A 121 -16.12 12.00 -11.41
N VAL A 122 -16.97 11.21 -12.05
CA VAL A 122 -18.42 11.39 -12.05
C VAL A 122 -19.13 10.09 -11.74
N SER A 123 -20.37 10.18 -11.27
CA SER A 123 -21.30 9.05 -11.14
C SER A 123 -22.61 9.34 -11.85
N GLY A 124 -23.19 8.33 -12.46
CA GLY A 124 -24.46 8.44 -13.20
C GLY A 124 -24.95 7.06 -13.60
N MET A 125 -25.92 7.01 -14.52
CA MET A 125 -26.43 5.76 -15.08
C MET A 125 -25.78 5.49 -16.44
N ASN A 126 -25.44 4.24 -16.73
CA ASN A 126 -25.01 3.81 -18.06
C ASN A 126 -26.22 3.67 -19.01
N VAL A 127 -26.00 3.12 -20.21
CA VAL A 127 -27.07 2.97 -21.23
C VAL A 127 -28.12 1.96 -20.78
N ASP A 128 -27.71 0.99 -19.97
CA ASP A 128 -28.55 -0.09 -19.46
C ASP A 128 -29.31 0.31 -18.18
N GLY A 129 -29.12 1.55 -17.70
CA GLY A 129 -29.75 2.06 -16.48
C GLY A 129 -29.04 1.65 -15.19
N GLU A 130 -27.82 1.12 -15.27
CA GLU A 130 -27.03 0.72 -14.10
C GLU A 130 -26.16 1.87 -13.57
N PRO A 131 -25.99 1.99 -12.24
CA PRO A 131 -25.17 3.02 -11.64
C PRO A 131 -23.68 2.75 -11.88
N VAL A 132 -22.99 3.71 -12.51
CA VAL A 132 -21.56 3.61 -12.82
C VAL A 132 -20.80 4.84 -12.33
N LYS A 133 -19.50 4.63 -12.06
CA LYS A 133 -18.53 5.70 -11.79
C LYS A 133 -17.49 5.68 -12.90
N GLN A 134 -17.21 6.85 -13.47
CA GLN A 134 -16.24 6.96 -14.56
C GLN A 134 -15.41 8.24 -14.47
N LEU A 135 -14.31 8.24 -15.21
CA LEU A 135 -13.44 9.38 -15.38
C LEU A 135 -13.77 10.06 -16.70
N VAL A 136 -14.14 11.34 -16.65
CA VAL A 136 -14.59 12.10 -17.82
C VAL A 136 -13.78 13.37 -17.99
N MET A 137 -13.57 13.75 -19.25
CA MET A 137 -12.98 15.04 -19.59
C MET A 137 -13.96 16.16 -19.32
N THR A 138 -13.51 17.16 -18.58
CA THR A 138 -14.26 18.38 -18.26
C THR A 138 -14.85 19.08 -19.51
N LYS A 139 -14.09 19.13 -20.61
CA LYS A 139 -14.53 19.70 -21.89
C LYS A 139 -15.65 18.94 -22.62
N TRP A 140 -16.03 17.76 -22.13
CA TRP A 140 -17.13 16.95 -22.69
C TRP A 140 -18.40 17.05 -21.84
N LEU A 141 -18.35 17.87 -20.81
CA LEU A 141 -19.45 18.08 -19.89
C LEU A 141 -20.01 19.47 -20.10
N THR A 142 -21.32 19.57 -20.14
CA THR A 142 -22.07 20.82 -20.36
C THR A 142 -23.14 20.98 -19.29
N ARG A 143 -23.65 22.20 -19.11
CA ARG A 143 -24.70 22.48 -18.11
C ARG A 143 -26.09 22.10 -18.59
N THR A 144 -26.29 22.12 -19.90
CA THR A 144 -27.55 21.77 -20.54
C THR A 144 -27.36 20.53 -21.38
N PRO A 145 -28.31 19.58 -21.35
CA PRO A 145 -28.22 18.40 -22.21
C PRO A 145 -28.19 18.84 -23.67
N CYS A 146 -27.19 18.40 -24.42
CA CYS A 146 -27.22 18.48 -25.87
C CYS A 146 -28.45 17.67 -26.32
N LYS A 147 -29.43 18.34 -26.92
CA LYS A 147 -30.51 17.64 -27.61
C LYS A 147 -29.85 16.83 -28.72
N ALA A 148 -29.96 15.51 -28.67
CA ALA A 148 -29.68 14.70 -29.85
C ALA A 148 -30.61 15.23 -30.94
N GLU A 149 -30.07 15.89 -31.96
CA GLU A 149 -30.81 16.12 -33.19
C GLU A 149 -31.24 14.72 -33.68
N GLU A 150 -32.55 14.47 -33.67
CA GLU A 150 -33.14 13.28 -34.28
C GLU A 150 -32.70 13.27 -35.75
N LYS A 151 -31.79 12.35 -36.09
CA LYS A 151 -31.40 12.04 -37.46
C LYS A 151 -32.23 10.87 -37.98
#